data_AF-A0A7R9ULR1-F1
#
_entry.id   AF-A0A7R9ULR1-F1
#
_cell.length_a   1.000
_cell.length_b   1.000
_cell.length_c   1.000
_cell.angle_alpha   90.00
_cell.angle_beta   90.00
_cell.angle_gamma   90.00
#
_symmetry.space_group_name_H-M   'P 1'
#
loop_
_entity.id
_entity.type
_entity.pdbx_description
1 polymer ?
#
loop_
_entity_poly.entity_id
_entity_poly.type
_entity_poly.pdbx_seq_one_letter_code
_entity_poly.pdbx_strand_id
1 'polypeptide(L)'
;VQRDWVPPGFVSKWGGMEIGSDMMYSVQVVDGMVGMLGGDALRKECRRLPIRGPRGSDVRCPQGEAVRTSAPGGLAKLFGGVVHTVPPFYKRADTGGPCPEWRALLERCW
;
A
#
# COMPACT_ATOMS: atom_id res chain seq x y z
N VAL A 1 2.14 -32.66 3.60
CA VAL A 1 2.59 -32.16 4.92
C VAL A 1 2.26 -30.68 4.98
N GLN A 2 1.16 -30.35 5.65
CA GLN A 2 0.66 -29.00 5.84
C GLN A 2 1.64 -28.29 6.76
N ARG A 3 2.34 -27.25 6.26
CA ARG A 3 3.17 -26.41 7.12
C ARG A 3 2.24 -25.44 7.83
N ASP A 4 2.16 -25.56 9.14
CA ASP A 4 1.44 -24.64 10.00
C ASP A 4 1.90 -23.21 9.71
N TRP A 5 0.95 -22.36 9.35
CA TRP A 5 1.19 -20.93 9.22
C TRP A 5 1.39 -20.36 10.62
N VAL A 6 2.63 -20.03 10.95
CA VAL A 6 2.98 -19.30 12.18
C VAL A 6 3.00 -17.82 11.82
N PRO A 7 2.16 -16.96 12.42
CA PRO A 7 2.22 -15.53 12.19
C PRO A 7 3.63 -15.03 12.56
N PRO A 8 4.28 -14.22 11.71
CA PRO A 8 5.57 -13.64 12.07
C PRO A 8 5.37 -12.68 13.24
N GLY A 9 5.76 -13.13 14.44
CA GLY A 9 5.97 -12.33 15.65
C GLY A 9 4.74 -11.62 16.19
N PHE A 10 4.13 -12.19 17.25
CA PHE A 10 3.28 -11.42 18.15
C PHE A 10 4.12 -10.35 18.84
N VAL A 11 4.07 -9.11 18.35
CA VAL A 11 4.71 -7.96 19.02
C VAL A 11 3.73 -7.37 20.02
N SER A 12 4.11 -7.43 21.31
CA SER A 12 3.33 -6.92 22.44
C SER A 12 3.32 -5.39 22.57
N LYS A 13 3.91 -4.66 21.60
CA LYS A 13 3.91 -3.19 21.52
C LYS A 13 3.78 -2.76 20.06
N TRP A 14 2.80 -1.90 19.78
CA TRP A 14 2.63 -1.22 18.50
C TRP A 14 3.80 -0.27 18.27
N GLY A 15 4.91 -0.79 17.75
CA GLY A 15 6.15 -0.04 17.58
C GLY A 15 7.22 -0.89 16.93
N GLY A 16 7.06 -1.20 15.65
CA GLY A 16 8.03 -1.93 14.84
C GLY A 16 8.28 -1.18 13.53
N MET A 17 9.19 -0.20 13.58
CA MET A 17 9.65 0.67 12.49
C MET A 17 10.64 -0.03 11.52
N GLU A 18 10.60 -1.36 11.40
CA GLU A 18 11.46 -2.08 10.46
C GLU A 18 10.73 -2.21 9.13
N ILE A 19 10.70 -1.09 8.39
CA ILE A 19 10.20 -0.99 7.03
C ILE A 19 11.18 -1.76 6.14
N GLY A 20 10.78 -2.89 5.58
CA GLY A 20 11.47 -3.43 4.41
C GLY A 20 11.52 -2.34 3.34
N SER A 21 12.66 -2.13 2.68
CA SER A 21 13.03 -0.90 1.94
C SER A 21 12.06 -0.43 0.83
N ASP A 22 10.98 -1.15 0.56
CA ASP A 22 10.04 -0.99 -0.55
C ASP A 22 8.56 -0.96 -0.11
N MET A 23 8.23 -0.72 1.17
CA MET A 23 6.84 -0.78 1.67
C MET A 23 6.41 0.50 2.41
N MET A 24 5.20 0.99 2.13
CA MET A 24 4.57 2.14 2.82
C MET A 24 4.34 1.89 4.30
N TYR A 25 4.01 0.64 4.61
CA TYR A 25 3.67 0.17 5.92
C TYR A 25 4.50 -1.07 6.23
N SER A 26 4.72 -1.37 7.51
CA SER A 26 5.30 -2.67 7.88
C SER A 26 4.47 -3.80 7.26
N VAL A 27 5.06 -4.98 7.11
CA VAL A 27 4.35 -6.22 6.70
C VAL A 27 3.11 -6.50 7.58
N GLN A 28 2.97 -5.79 8.70
CA GLN A 28 1.85 -5.86 9.62
C GLN A 28 0.61 -5.06 9.19
N VAL A 29 0.65 -4.31 8.08
CA VAL A 29 -0.52 -3.60 7.52
C VAL A 29 -0.98 -4.27 6.23
N VAL A 30 -2.30 -4.23 5.97
CA VAL A 30 -2.99 -4.88 4.84
C VAL A 30 -2.27 -4.64 3.51
N ASP A 31 -1.82 -3.42 3.24
CA ASP A 31 -1.15 -3.06 1.99
C ASP A 31 0.18 -3.81 1.79
N GLY A 32 0.98 -3.96 2.86
CA GLY A 32 2.22 -4.76 2.82
C GLY A 32 1.96 -6.24 2.50
N MET A 33 0.91 -6.82 3.09
CA MET A 33 0.49 -8.20 2.79
C MET A 33 -0.02 -8.36 1.36
N VAL A 34 -0.81 -7.41 0.88
CA VAL A 34 -1.32 -7.39 -0.50
C VAL A 34 -0.15 -7.25 -1.49
N GLY A 35 0.80 -6.35 -1.23
CA GLY A 35 2.02 -6.19 -2.02
C GLY A 35 2.88 -7.44 -2.04
N MET A 36 3.11 -8.08 -0.89
CA MET A 36 3.89 -9.32 -0.79
C MET A 36 3.23 -10.49 -1.54
N LEU A 37 1.92 -10.68 -1.40
CA LEU A 37 1.19 -11.76 -2.06
C LEU A 37 1.03 -11.51 -3.58
N GLY A 38 0.85 -10.25 -3.98
CA GLY A 38 0.72 -9.85 -5.38
C GLY A 38 2.05 -9.78 -6.13
N GLY A 39 3.14 -9.47 -5.42
CA GLY A 39 4.51 -9.38 -5.92
C GLY A 39 4.70 -8.38 -7.07
N ASP A 40 5.73 -8.63 -7.88
CA ASP A 40 6.08 -7.78 -9.03
C ASP A 40 4.95 -7.68 -10.08
N ALA A 41 4.11 -8.72 -10.17
CA ALA A 41 2.96 -8.70 -11.06
C ALA A 41 1.93 -7.64 -10.64
N LEU A 42 1.67 -7.49 -9.34
CA LEU A 42 0.79 -6.43 -8.84
C LEU A 42 1.41 -5.04 -9.07
N ARG A 43 2.73 -4.89 -8.86
CA ARG A 43 3.45 -3.64 -9.14
C ARG A 43 3.31 -3.23 -10.61
N LYS A 44 3.43 -4.18 -11.55
CA LYS A 44 3.21 -3.96 -12.99
C LYS A 44 1.77 -3.55 -13.31
N GLU A 45 0.78 -4.17 -12.69
CA GLU A 45 -0.62 -3.79 -12.85
C GLU A 45 -0.87 -2.35 -12.38
N CYS A 46 -0.34 -1.96 -11.22
CA CYS A 46 -0.43 -0.57 -10.74
C CYS A 46 0.23 0.41 -11.72
N ARG A 47 1.40 0.07 -12.27
CA ARG A 47 2.11 0.88 -13.29
C ARG A 47 1.43 0.92 -14.66
N ARG A 48 0.40 0.12 -14.91
CA ARG A 48 -0.42 0.19 -16.13
C ARG A 48 -1.64 1.09 -15.99
N LEU A 49 -2.05 1.43 -14.77
CA LEU A 49 -3.18 2.32 -14.53
C LEU A 49 -2.93 3.71 -15.14
N PRO A 50 -3.95 4.42 -15.64
CA PRO A 50 -3.76 5.75 -16.19
C PRO A 50 -3.23 6.73 -15.13
N ILE A 51 -2.38 7.66 -15.54
CA ILE A 51 -2.00 8.80 -14.70
C ILE A 51 -3.21 9.75 -14.61
N ARG A 52 -3.59 10.10 -13.38
CA ARG A 52 -4.78 10.91 -13.07
C ARG A 52 -4.46 12.15 -12.22
N GLY A 53 -3.20 12.31 -11.79
CA GLY A 53 -2.76 13.48 -11.05
C GLY A 53 -2.51 14.71 -11.91
N PRO A 54 -2.09 15.83 -11.29
CA PRO A 54 -1.67 17.04 -11.98
C PRO A 54 -0.58 16.77 -13.03
N ARG A 55 -0.49 17.66 -14.03
CA ARG A 55 0.52 17.56 -15.10
C ARG A 55 1.93 17.44 -14.50
N GLY A 56 2.65 16.40 -14.90
CA GLY A 56 4.01 16.10 -14.42
C GLY A 56 4.08 15.20 -13.17
N SER A 57 2.95 14.70 -12.66
CA SER A 57 2.93 13.70 -11.57
C SER A 57 2.72 12.28 -12.08
N ASP A 58 3.15 11.26 -11.32
CA ASP A 58 2.82 9.84 -11.56
C ASP A 58 1.75 9.33 -10.58
N VAL A 59 0.77 10.18 -10.26
CA VAL A 59 -0.34 9.79 -9.38
C VAL A 59 -1.41 9.08 -10.21
N ARG A 60 -1.70 7.83 -9.87
CA ARG A 60 -2.68 6.98 -10.57
C ARG A 60 -4.00 6.80 -9.82
N CYS A 61 -3.98 6.98 -8.50
CA CYS A 61 -5.16 7.01 -7.64
C CYS A 61 -5.13 8.28 -6.78
N PRO A 62 -5.90 9.32 -7.14
CA PRO A 62 -6.02 10.52 -6.32
C PRO A 62 -6.63 10.23 -4.94
N GLN A 63 -6.36 11.12 -3.98
CA GLN A 63 -6.94 11.05 -2.65
C GLN A 63 -8.47 11.06 -2.71
N GLY A 64 -9.11 10.19 -1.92
CA GLY A 64 -10.57 10.04 -1.86
C GLY A 64 -11.15 9.21 -3.00
N GLU A 65 -10.31 8.69 -3.90
CA GLU A 65 -10.73 7.86 -5.00
C GLU A 65 -10.34 6.38 -4.82
N ALA A 66 -10.79 5.56 -5.77
CA ALA A 66 -10.42 4.16 -5.86
C ALA A 66 -10.12 3.75 -7.32
N VAL A 67 -9.22 2.80 -7.48
CA VAL A 67 -8.87 2.18 -8.76
C VAL A 67 -8.83 0.67 -8.61
N ARG A 68 -9.17 -0.06 -9.67
CA ARG A 68 -9.20 -1.53 -9.66
C ARG A 68 -8.09 -2.10 -10.54
N THR A 69 -7.41 -3.12 -10.03
CA THR A 69 -6.50 -3.98 -10.81
C THR A 69 -6.97 -5.42 -10.77
N SER A 70 -6.34 -6.28 -11.58
CA SER A 70 -6.40 -7.72 -11.34
C SER A 70 -5.76 -8.08 -9.97
N ALA A 71 -5.98 -9.31 -9.51
CA ALA A 71 -5.39 -9.86 -8.29
C ALA A 71 -4.34 -10.92 -8.66
N PRO A 72 -3.09 -10.56 -8.95
CA PRO A 72 -2.08 -11.50 -9.41
C PRO A 72 -1.40 -12.26 -8.26
N GLY A 73 -0.55 -13.22 -8.60
CA GLY A 73 0.27 -13.95 -7.63
C GLY A 73 -0.56 -14.80 -6.67
N GLY A 74 -0.23 -14.75 -5.38
CA GLY A 74 -0.94 -15.46 -4.33
C GLY A 74 -2.39 -14.97 -4.14
N LEU A 75 -2.69 -13.73 -4.54
CA LEU A 75 -4.02 -13.13 -4.41
C LEU A 75 -5.06 -13.77 -5.34
N ALA A 76 -4.64 -14.24 -6.51
CA ALA A 76 -5.52 -14.83 -7.52
C ALA A 76 -6.32 -16.04 -7.02
N LYS A 77 -5.82 -16.72 -5.98
CA LYS A 77 -6.45 -17.90 -5.38
C LYS A 77 -7.68 -17.54 -4.53
N LEU A 78 -7.77 -16.29 -4.09
CA LEU A 78 -8.73 -15.83 -3.10
C LEU A 78 -9.63 -14.70 -3.63
N PHE A 79 -9.12 -13.92 -4.59
CA PHE A 79 -9.77 -12.69 -5.04
C PHE A 79 -9.81 -12.59 -6.56
N GLY A 80 -10.91 -12.06 -7.09
CA GLY A 80 -11.06 -11.73 -8.52
C GLY A 80 -10.52 -10.35 -8.92
N GLY A 81 -9.96 -9.59 -7.98
CA GLY A 81 -9.40 -8.26 -8.21
C GLY A 81 -9.04 -7.55 -6.92
N VAL A 82 -8.27 -6.47 -7.03
CA VAL A 82 -7.89 -5.60 -5.91
C VAL A 82 -8.43 -4.20 -6.19
N VAL A 83 -9.10 -3.62 -5.19
CA VAL A 83 -9.50 -2.21 -5.22
C VAL A 83 -8.54 -1.45 -4.32
N HIS A 84 -7.75 -0.57 -4.93
CA HIS A 84 -6.82 0.32 -4.26
C HIS A 84 -7.55 1.63 -3.98
N THR A 85 -7.42 2.15 -2.77
CA THR A 85 -7.99 3.45 -2.40
C THR A 85 -7.00 4.24 -1.57
N VAL A 86 -7.00 5.55 -1.76
CA VAL A 86 -6.16 6.47 -0.99
C VAL A 86 -7.08 7.23 -0.03
N PRO A 87 -7.02 6.97 1.28
CA PRO A 87 -7.86 7.65 2.25
C PRO A 87 -7.49 9.15 2.32
N PRO A 88 -8.41 10.01 2.76
CA PRO A 88 -8.04 11.38 3.07
C PRO A 88 -7.04 11.42 4.23
N PHE A 89 -5.92 12.10 4.01
CA PHE A 89 -4.98 12.38 5.10
C PHE A 89 -5.50 13.57 5.90
N TYR A 90 -5.80 13.36 7.19
CA TYR A 90 -6.23 14.43 8.07
C TYR A 90 -5.10 15.46 8.25
N LYS A 91 -5.44 16.75 8.09
CA LYS A 91 -4.56 17.85 8.50
C LYS A 91 -4.44 17.82 10.02
N ARG A 92 -3.26 18.12 10.57
CA ARG A 92 -3.13 18.28 12.02
C ARG A 92 -4.02 19.45 12.47
N ALA A 93 -4.84 19.22 13.49
CA ALA A 93 -5.78 20.21 14.01
C ALA A 93 -5.08 21.46 14.61
N ASP A 94 -3.81 21.32 15.01
CA ASP A 94 -3.02 22.36 15.68
C ASP A 94 -2.35 23.37 14.73
N THR A 95 -2.14 22.99 13.48
CA THR A 95 -1.31 23.75 12.52
C THR A 95 -2.03 24.09 11.24
N GLY A 96 -3.21 23.50 10.97
CA GLY A 96 -4.03 23.77 9.78
C GLY A 96 -3.36 23.42 8.44
N GLY A 97 -2.11 22.97 8.47
CA GLY A 97 -1.29 22.60 7.33
C GLY A 97 -1.30 21.09 7.07
N PRO A 98 -0.90 20.67 5.86
CA PRO A 98 -0.65 19.26 5.59
C PRO A 98 0.49 18.76 6.49
N CYS A 99 0.32 17.61 7.13
CA CYS A 99 1.41 16.96 7.87
C CYS A 99 2.57 16.70 6.88
N PRO A 100 3.77 17.26 7.03
CA PRO A 100 4.80 17.19 5.98
C PRO A 100 5.32 15.77 5.70
N GLU A 101 5.20 14.86 6.66
CA GLU A 101 5.89 13.56 6.63
C GLU A 101 5.22 12.50 5.73
N TRP A 102 3.91 12.56 5.48
CA TRP A 102 3.23 11.46 4.77
C TRP A 102 3.61 11.38 3.28
N ARG A 103 3.94 12.51 2.65
CA ARG A 103 4.30 12.54 1.23
C ARG A 103 5.60 11.77 0.98
N ALA A 104 6.57 11.95 1.86
CA ALA A 104 7.83 11.22 1.84
C ALA A 104 7.64 9.72 2.10
N LEU A 105 6.62 9.32 2.89
CA LEU A 105 6.28 7.91 3.09
C LEU A 105 5.65 7.28 1.84
N LEU A 106 4.81 8.01 1.11
CA LEU A 106 4.18 7.53 -0.14
C LEU A 106 5.17 7.37 -1.30
N GLU A 107 6.16 8.24 -1.42
CA GLU A 107 7.17 8.17 -2.49
C GLU A 107 8.08 6.93 -2.39
N ARG A 108 8.16 6.30 -1.21
CA ARG A 108 8.99 5.09 -0.97
C ARG A 108 8.29 3.78 -1.34
N CYS A 109 7.08 3.85 -1.87
CA CYS A 109 6.24 2.69 -2.11
C CYS A 109 6.42 2.07 -3.50
N TRP A 110 7.22 2.68 -4.40
CA TRP A 110 7.26 2.34 -5.83
C TRP A 110 8.62 2.52 -6.51
#